data_AF-A0A6L7MK12-F1
#
_entry.id   AF-A0A6L7MK12-F1
#
_cell.length_a   1.000
_cell.length_b   1.000
_cell.length_c   1.000
_cell.angle_alpha   90.00
_cell.angle_beta   90.00
_cell.angle_gamma   90.00
#
_symmetry.space_group_name_H-M   'P 1'
#
loop_
_entity.id
_entity.type
_entity.pdbx_description
1 polymer ?
#
loop_
_entity_poly.entity_id
_entity_poly.type
_entity_poly.pdbx_seq_one_letter_code
_entity_poly.pdbx_strand_id
1 'polypeptide(L)'
;MQDTHTYITEYADELIETPRAHLRLNLSQDERGLVLIYQDKELLRCFLTPNGMLAGGFVAKALGVSLPPLGESVVARVSTGVLYRVLGVARLDYSEDTSYVILETLIEEAEMQRGARSLAD
;
A
#
# COMPACT_ATOMS: atom_id res chain seq x y z
N MET A 1 22.44 -11.28 -3.71
CA MET A 1 20.99 -11.53 -3.77
C MET A 1 20.33 -10.21 -3.44
N GLN A 2 19.40 -9.70 -4.26
CA GLN A 2 18.62 -8.55 -3.85
C GLN A 2 17.78 -8.98 -2.64
N ASP A 3 18.05 -8.39 -1.47
CA ASP A 3 17.19 -8.57 -0.31
C ASP A 3 15.86 -7.90 -0.63
N THR A 4 14.90 -8.68 -1.09
CA THR A 4 13.61 -8.14 -1.53
C THR A 4 12.86 -7.65 -0.29
N HIS A 5 12.83 -6.32 -0.09
CA HIS A 5 12.17 -5.70 1.06
C HIS A 5 10.64 -5.68 0.96
N THR A 6 10.13 -5.77 -0.26
CA THR A 6 8.70 -5.81 -0.57
C THR A 6 8.41 -6.89 -1.60
N TYR A 7 7.19 -7.42 -1.58
CA TYR A 7 6.69 -8.38 -2.55
C TYR A 7 5.30 -7.96 -2.99
N ILE A 8 5.02 -7.98 -4.29
CA ILE A 8 3.72 -7.65 -4.87
C ILE A 8 3.27 -8.85 -5.69
N THR A 9 2.01 -9.27 -5.52
CA THR A 9 1.46 -10.41 -6.25
C THR A 9 1.00 -10.01 -7.64
N GLU A 10 1.01 -10.95 -8.59
CA GLU A 10 0.41 -10.75 -9.91
C GLU A 10 -1.08 -10.38 -9.79
N TYR A 11 -1.77 -10.94 -8.79
CA TYR A 11 -3.16 -10.62 -8.49
C TYR A 11 -3.37 -9.13 -8.13
N ALA A 12 -2.39 -8.48 -7.49
CA ALA A 12 -2.49 -7.05 -7.21
C ALA A 12 -2.44 -6.21 -8.50
N ASP A 13 -1.62 -6.63 -9.47
CA ASP A 13 -1.55 -5.99 -10.79
C ASP A 13 -2.85 -6.20 -11.59
N GLU A 14 -3.38 -7.43 -11.63
CA GLU A 14 -4.68 -7.71 -12.26
C GLU A 14 -5.81 -6.89 -11.62
N LEU A 15 -5.78 -6.71 -10.28
CA LEU A 15 -6.83 -6.01 -9.56
C LEU A 15 -6.92 -4.53 -9.94
N ILE A 16 -5.80 -3.88 -10.25
CA ILE A 16 -5.77 -2.46 -10.62
C ILE A 16 -6.17 -2.22 -12.08
N GLU A 17 -6.19 -3.25 -12.94
CA GLU A 17 -6.59 -3.13 -14.35
C GLU A 17 -8.07 -2.78 -14.51
N THR A 18 -8.92 -3.18 -13.56
CA THR A 18 -10.35 -2.86 -13.58
C THR A 18 -10.67 -1.75 -12.59
N PRO A 19 -11.10 -0.55 -13.03
CA PRO A 19 -11.45 0.55 -12.14
C PRO A 19 -12.55 0.18 -11.13
N ARG A 20 -12.33 0.45 -9.84
CA ARG A 20 -13.31 0.25 -8.76
C ARG A 20 -13.22 1.38 -7.74
N ALA A 21 -14.38 1.85 -7.26
CA ALA A 21 -14.43 2.97 -6.32
C ALA A 21 -14.15 2.57 -4.85
N HIS A 22 -14.48 1.33 -4.44
CA HIS A 22 -14.54 0.94 -3.03
C HIS A 22 -13.99 -0.47 -2.76
N LEU A 23 -12.70 -0.66 -2.91
CA LEU A 23 -12.00 -1.84 -2.41
C LEU A 23 -11.91 -1.77 -0.88
N ARG A 24 -12.39 -2.81 -0.20
CA ARG A 24 -12.18 -2.99 1.23
C ARG A 24 -10.93 -3.82 1.44
N LEU A 25 -9.82 -3.15 1.71
CA LEU A 25 -8.52 -3.76 1.96
C LEU A 25 -8.30 -3.93 3.46
N ASN A 26 -7.58 -4.99 3.84
CA ASN A 26 -7.12 -5.20 5.20
C ASN A 26 -5.60 -5.10 5.24
N LEU A 27 -5.07 -4.15 6.02
CA LEU A 27 -3.63 -4.06 6.30
C LEU A 27 -3.40 -4.69 7.68
N SER A 28 -2.63 -5.77 7.74
CA SER A 28 -2.29 -6.45 9.00
C SER A 28 -0.78 -6.54 9.18
N GLN A 29 -0.34 -6.64 10.43
CA GLN A 29 1.05 -6.89 10.75
C GLN A 29 1.21 -8.25 11.44
N ASP A 30 2.09 -9.08 10.90
CA ASP A 30 2.47 -10.40 11.42
C ASP A 30 3.99 -10.47 11.68
N GLU A 31 4.48 -11.63 12.11
CA GLU A 31 5.91 -11.84 12.42
C GLU A 31 6.83 -11.68 11.19
N ARG A 32 6.27 -11.74 9.97
CA ARG A 32 7.02 -11.54 8.73
C ARG A 32 7.00 -10.08 8.27
N GLY A 33 6.17 -9.21 8.84
CA GLY A 33 6.05 -7.79 8.49
C GLY A 33 4.60 -7.37 8.22
N LEU A 34 4.41 -6.39 7.34
CA LEU A 34 3.07 -5.94 6.93
C LEU A 34 2.57 -6.66 5.70
N VAL A 35 1.27 -6.93 5.65
CA VAL A 35 0.59 -7.54 4.50
C VAL A 35 -0.71 -6.80 4.21
N LEU A 36 -0.94 -6.51 2.94
CA LEU A 36 -2.19 -5.96 2.43
C LEU A 36 -3.00 -7.08 1.79
N ILE A 37 -4.25 -7.24 2.21
CA ILE A 37 -5.13 -8.33 1.81
C ILE A 37 -6.42 -7.78 1.20
N TYR A 38 -6.89 -8.43 0.13
CA TYR A 38 -8.22 -8.22 -0.44
C TYR A 38 -8.89 -9.57 -0.67
N GLN A 39 -10.06 -9.79 -0.06
CA GLN A 39 -10.82 -11.05 -0.18
C GLN A 39 -9.95 -12.30 0.05
N ASP A 40 -9.23 -12.32 1.18
CA ASP A 40 -8.34 -13.42 1.60
C ASP A 40 -7.13 -13.66 0.68
N LYS A 41 -6.87 -12.78 -0.29
CA LYS A 41 -5.69 -12.81 -1.16
C LYS A 41 -4.70 -11.72 -0.78
N GLU A 42 -3.44 -12.09 -0.61
CA GLU A 42 -2.35 -11.13 -0.43
C GLU A 42 -2.17 -10.30 -1.72
N LEU A 43 -2.11 -8.99 -1.57
CA LEU A 43 -1.80 -8.05 -2.66
C LEU A 43 -0.32 -7.65 -2.62
N LEU A 44 0.15 -7.28 -1.43
CA LEU A 44 1.55 -6.94 -1.22
C LEU A 44 1.98 -7.30 0.20
N ARG A 45 3.28 -7.49 0.36
CA ARG A 45 3.95 -7.69 1.65
C ARG A 45 5.17 -6.79 1.75
N CYS A 46 5.32 -6.15 2.90
CA CYS A 46 6.52 -5.43 3.29
C CYS A 46 7.18 -6.21 4.42
N PHE A 47 8.38 -6.76 4.18
CA PHE A 47 9.02 -7.66 5.12
C PHE A 47 9.56 -6.92 6.36
N LEU A 48 9.78 -7.67 7.45
CA LEU A 48 10.36 -7.18 8.70
C LEU A 48 11.86 -6.87 8.57
N THR A 49 12.20 -5.94 7.69
CA THR A 49 13.53 -5.32 7.50
C THR A 49 13.39 -3.80 7.66
N PRO A 50 14.49 -3.04 7.87
CA PRO A 50 14.40 -1.58 7.98
C PRO A 50 13.68 -0.92 6.78
N ASN A 51 14.10 -1.27 5.56
CA ASN A 51 13.50 -0.73 4.33
C ASN A 51 12.11 -1.31 4.06
N GLY A 52 11.85 -2.57 4.42
CA GLY A 52 10.53 -3.17 4.29
C GLY A 52 9.52 -2.47 5.21
N MET A 53 9.87 -2.25 6.48
CA MET A 53 8.99 -1.55 7.42
C MET A 53 8.85 -0.06 7.09
N LEU A 54 9.89 0.58 6.54
CA LEU A 54 9.79 1.93 6.01
C LEU A 54 8.76 2.02 4.87
N ALA A 55 8.86 1.11 3.88
CA ALA A 55 7.87 0.98 2.81
C ALA A 55 6.46 0.71 3.38
N GLY A 56 6.34 -0.16 4.39
CA GLY A 56 5.08 -0.46 5.07
C GLY A 56 4.45 0.75 5.75
N GLY A 57 5.27 1.62 6.36
CA GLY A 57 4.82 2.90 6.91
C GLY A 57 4.26 3.84 5.84
N PHE A 58 4.92 3.95 4.69
CA PHE A 58 4.41 4.73 3.58
C PHE A 58 3.19 4.11 2.91
N VAL A 59 3.09 2.78 2.84
CA VAL A 59 1.88 2.06 2.41
C VAL A 59 0.70 2.41 3.31
N ALA A 60 0.87 2.37 4.64
CA ALA A 60 -0.17 2.76 5.58
C ALA A 60 -0.59 4.23 5.38
N LYS A 61 0.37 5.13 5.18
CA LYS A 61 0.12 6.54 4.87
C LYS A 61 -0.64 6.73 3.55
N ALA A 62 -0.24 6.04 2.49
CA ALA A 62 -0.92 6.04 1.18
C ALA A 62 -2.35 5.47 1.25
N LEU A 63 -2.61 4.54 2.17
CA LEU A 63 -3.95 4.03 2.46
C LEU A 63 -4.78 4.98 3.34
N GLY A 64 -4.14 5.95 4.00
CA GLY A 64 -4.78 6.87 4.94
C GLY A 64 -5.18 6.21 6.26
N VAL A 65 -4.43 5.19 6.70
CA VAL A 65 -4.67 4.46 7.94
C VAL A 65 -3.43 4.49 8.84
N SER A 66 -3.62 4.22 10.13
CA SER A 66 -2.51 3.99 11.05
C SER A 66 -1.80 2.69 10.74
N LEU A 67 -0.50 2.61 11.02
CA LEU A 67 0.22 1.35 11.00
C LEU A 67 -0.38 0.40 12.07
N PRO A 68 -0.86 -0.80 11.69
CA PRO A 68 -1.41 -1.74 12.67
C PRO A 68 -0.32 -2.29 13.60
N PRO A 69 -0.59 -2.46 14.91
CA PRO A 69 0.30 -3.21 15.79
C PRO A 69 0.50 -4.67 15.34
N LEU A 70 1.55 -5.32 15.86
CA LEU A 70 1.78 -6.74 15.62
C LEU A 70 0.60 -7.60 16.10
N GLY A 71 0.09 -8.46 15.22
CA GLY A 71 -1.09 -9.31 15.48
C GLY A 71 -2.43 -8.60 15.25
N GLU A 72 -2.42 -7.32 14.90
CA GLU A 72 -3.61 -6.52 14.63
C GLU A 72 -3.78 -6.21 13.15
N SER A 73 -4.96 -5.67 12.81
CA SER A 73 -5.31 -5.31 11.44
C SER A 73 -6.19 -4.07 11.39
N VAL A 74 -6.07 -3.29 10.32
CA VAL A 74 -6.86 -2.09 10.04
C VAL A 74 -7.47 -2.15 8.65
N VAL A 75 -8.73 -1.74 8.53
CA VAL A 75 -9.45 -1.73 7.27
C VAL A 75 -9.27 -0.38 6.57
N ALA A 76 -8.86 -0.41 5.31
CA ALA A 76 -8.86 0.74 4.41
C ALA A 76 -9.94 0.55 3.32
N ARG A 77 -10.73 1.59 3.06
CA ARG A 77 -11.67 1.64 1.92
C ARG A 77 -11.13 2.61 0.87
N VAL A 78 -10.66 2.09 -0.25
CA VAL A 78 -9.94 2.88 -1.25
C VAL A 78 -10.37 2.52 -2.67
N SER A 79 -10.15 3.42 -3.62
CA SER A 79 -10.32 3.11 -5.04
C SER A 79 -9.13 2.31 -5.59
N THR A 80 -9.28 1.73 -6.78
CA THR A 80 -8.14 1.13 -7.50
C THR A 80 -7.08 2.16 -7.89
N GLY A 81 -7.45 3.43 -8.06
CA GLY A 81 -6.50 4.53 -8.28
C GLY A 81 -5.60 4.80 -7.06
N VAL A 82 -6.14 4.71 -5.85
CA VAL A 82 -5.35 4.76 -4.62
C VAL A 82 -4.51 3.49 -4.47
N LEU A 83 -5.08 2.31 -4.76
CA LEU A 83 -4.32 1.06 -4.73
C LEU A 83 -3.13 1.09 -5.69
N TYR A 84 -3.29 1.63 -6.90
CA TYR A 84 -2.18 1.82 -7.86
C TYR A 84 -1.01 2.58 -7.24
N ARG A 85 -1.30 3.66 -6.50
CA ARG A 85 -0.28 4.46 -5.81
C ARG A 85 0.34 3.72 -4.64
N VAL A 86 -0.46 2.99 -3.87
CA VAL A 86 0.02 2.11 -2.79
C VAL A 86 1.01 1.07 -3.33
N LEU A 87 0.69 0.43 -4.47
CA LEU A 87 1.61 -0.50 -5.12
C LEU A 87 2.87 0.21 -5.64
N GLY A 88 2.73 1.42 -6.20
CA GLY A 88 3.87 2.26 -6.58
C GLY A 88 4.82 2.55 -5.41
N VAL A 89 4.27 2.93 -4.25
CA VAL A 89 5.03 3.16 -3.01
C VAL A 89 5.77 1.91 -2.57
N ALA A 90 5.14 0.73 -2.66
CA ALA A 90 5.75 -0.54 -2.31
C ALA A 90 6.85 -0.99 -3.31
N ARG A 91 6.87 -0.46 -4.54
CA ARG A 91 7.88 -0.77 -5.58
C ARG A 91 9.14 0.05 -5.48
N LEU A 92 9.14 1.13 -4.71
CA LEU A 92 10.29 2.03 -4.60
C LEU A 92 11.47 1.34 -3.93
N ASP A 93 12.68 1.64 -4.41
CA ASP A 93 13.92 1.29 -3.74
C ASP A 93 14.32 2.39 -2.76
N TYR A 94 14.02 2.19 -1.49
CA TYR A 94 14.33 3.14 -0.42
C TYR A 94 15.81 3.23 -0.06
N SER A 95 16.67 2.42 -0.69
CA SER A 95 18.11 2.64 -0.63
C SER A 95 18.59 3.75 -1.57
N GLU A 96 17.73 4.20 -2.49
CA GLU A 96 18.01 5.26 -3.44
C GLU A 96 17.28 6.55 -3.08
N ASP A 97 18.01 7.61 -2.74
CA ASP A 97 17.45 8.89 -2.28
C ASP A 97 16.50 9.55 -3.31
N THR A 98 16.72 9.29 -4.61
CA THR A 98 15.85 9.83 -5.67
C THR A 98 14.45 9.22 -5.65
N SER A 99 14.27 8.04 -5.04
CA SER A 99 12.96 7.40 -4.89
C SER A 99 11.99 8.23 -4.05
N TYR A 100 12.49 9.04 -3.11
CA TYR A 100 11.66 9.87 -2.23
C TYR A 100 10.92 10.99 -2.98
N VAL A 101 11.46 11.46 -4.10
CA VAL A 101 10.75 12.43 -4.97
C VAL A 101 9.49 11.80 -5.55
N ILE A 102 9.59 10.55 -6.01
CA ILE A 102 8.45 9.79 -6.55
C ILE A 102 7.46 9.43 -5.43
N LEU A 103 7.98 9.04 -4.26
CA LEU A 103 7.19 8.77 -3.07
C LEU A 103 6.27 9.94 -2.72
N GLU A 104 6.81 11.16 -2.66
CA GLU A 104 6.04 12.36 -2.30
C GLU A 104 4.85 12.54 -3.23
N THR A 105 5.06 12.46 -4.54
CA THR A 105 3.97 12.53 -5.53
C THR A 105 2.95 11.41 -5.35
N LEU A 106 3.39 10.16 -5.18
CA LEU A 106 2.48 9.02 -5.02
C LEU A 106 1.60 9.16 -3.77
N ILE A 107 2.17 9.66 -2.67
CA ILE A 107 1.45 9.90 -1.42
C ILE A 107 0.45 11.05 -1.58
N GLU A 108 0.88 12.17 -2.16
CA GLU A 108 0.03 13.34 -2.40
C GLU A 108 -1.17 12.98 -3.28
N GLU A 109 -0.93 12.28 -4.39
CA GLU A 109 -2.02 11.87 -5.27
C GLU A 109 -2.96 10.85 -4.61
N ALA A 110 -2.42 9.96 -3.76
CA ALA A 110 -3.26 9.04 -3.00
C ALA A 110 -4.14 9.80 -2.00
N GLU A 111 -3.57 10.79 -1.32
CA GLU A 111 -4.29 11.69 -0.41
C GLU A 111 -5.41 12.46 -1.13
N MET A 112 -5.13 13.05 -2.28
CA MET A 112 -6.13 13.75 -3.10
C MET A 112 -7.28 12.83 -3.51
N GLN A 113 -6.99 11.59 -3.91
CA GLN A 113 -8.02 10.63 -4.35
C GLN A 113 -8.84 10.04 -3.22
N ARG A 114 -8.26 9.89 -2.01
CA ARG A 114 -9.05 9.53 -0.82
C ARG A 114 -9.95 10.68 -0.37
N GLY A 115 -9.47 11.93 -0.51
CA GLY A 115 -10.19 13.15 -0.14
C GLY A 115 -11.29 13.57 -1.12
N ALA A 116 -11.22 13.11 -2.38
CA ALA A 116 -12.30 13.24 -3.36
C ALA A 116 -13.50 12.37 -2.97
N ARG A 117 -14.23 12.80 -1.93
CA ARG A 117 -15.59 12.32 -1.67
C ARG A 117 -16.38 12.49 -2.95
N SER A 118 -17.01 11.41 -3.41
CA SER A 118 -18.03 11.48 -4.45
C SER A 118 -19.03 12.55 -4.07
N LEU A 119 -19.04 13.69 -4.78
CA LEU A 119 -20.09 14.70 -4.74
C LEU A 119 -21.36 14.18 -5.42
N ALA A 120 -21.73 12.94 -5.12
CA ALA A 120 -22.96 12.32 -5.58
C ALA A 120 -23.89 12.25 -4.37
N ASP A 121 -24.48 13.39 -4.06
CA ASP A 121 -25.81 13.47 -3.43
C ASP A 121 -26.84 13.62 -4.55
#